data_AF-A0AAV5M2A1-F1
#
_entry.id   AF-A0AAV5M2A1-F1
#
_cell.length_a   1.000
_cell.length_b   1.000
_cell.length_c   1.000
_cell.angle_alpha   90.00
_cell.angle_beta   90.00
_cell.angle_gamma   90.00
#
_symmetry.space_group_name_H-M   'P 1'
#
loop_
_entity.id
_entity.type
_entity.pdbx_description
1 polymer ?
#
loop_
_entity_poly.entity_id
_entity_poly.type
_entity_poly.pdbx_seq_one_letter_code
_entity_poly.pdbx_strand_id
1 'polypeptide(L)'
;MHKTEPETNESTPKMNVAMASMIVPELLERGNYKKWSIFMKNYLVSQDLWVVLTHEGSLAPKFRCFIPTGISKREWRRKAAAALHAIQISCGAEKFNRIKNCYYAIDAWHELKKLNAEEKSKIDNSEEEEEEEEEEKEEDGDDDDDDDDDDDDDYDYDEIPNDDDDDDVETSKITAANMIVPELLGRDNYENWSIYMRIYLVSQDLWDVVTLIMPDSGLYTKEWIKKDASALHAIQISCGARKLALIRRAKSAKNAWNTLQSAAKKEWSQIDDERDIAYWFRIIGLPPLSLSHPLIFAAMFWFLRSSRLTYISH
;
A
#
# COMPACT_ATOMS: atom_id res chain seq x y z
N MET A 1 39.13 20.27 -16.57
CA MET A 1 37.77 20.65 -16.13
C MET A 1 36.85 19.51 -16.52
N HIS A 2 36.76 18.48 -15.67
CA HIS A 2 35.89 17.34 -15.93
C HIS A 2 34.53 17.61 -15.29
N LYS A 3 33.50 17.57 -16.16
CA LYS A 3 32.10 17.70 -15.85
C LYS A 3 31.64 16.35 -15.28
N THR A 4 31.21 16.33 -14.03
CA THR A 4 30.55 15.19 -13.41
C THR A 4 29.13 15.09 -13.94
N GLU A 5 28.79 13.99 -14.61
CA GLU A 5 27.40 13.59 -14.87
C GLU A 5 26.88 12.70 -13.72
N PRO A 6 25.57 12.78 -13.39
CA PRO A 6 25.01 12.04 -12.26
C PRO A 6 24.57 10.63 -12.69
N GLU A 7 25.05 9.62 -11.99
CA GLU A 7 24.54 8.25 -12.07
C GLU A 7 23.07 8.21 -11.64
N THR A 8 22.17 7.96 -12.59
CA THR A 8 20.79 7.55 -12.31
C THR A 8 20.80 6.07 -11.94
N ASN A 9 20.86 5.77 -10.64
CA ASN A 9 20.50 4.43 -10.19
C ASN A 9 18.97 4.27 -10.37
N GLU A 10 18.60 3.37 -11.27
CA GLU A 10 17.22 2.94 -11.46
C GLU A 10 17.22 1.42 -11.25
N SER A 11 17.29 1.00 -9.99
CA SER A 11 17.18 -0.40 -9.61
C SER A 11 16.19 -0.55 -8.48
N THR A 12 14.91 -0.69 -8.81
CA THR A 12 13.94 -1.46 -8.01
C THR A 12 12.67 -1.77 -8.82
N PRO A 13 12.46 -3.04 -9.21
CA PRO A 13 11.12 -3.63 -9.05
C PRO A 13 11.09 -5.11 -8.61
N LYS A 14 12.22 -5.75 -8.30
CA LYS A 14 12.26 -7.22 -8.13
C LYS A 14 11.70 -7.76 -6.79
N MET A 15 11.62 -6.96 -5.73
CA MET A 15 11.26 -7.47 -4.38
C MET A 15 9.75 -7.61 -4.13
N ASN A 16 8.91 -6.84 -4.82
CA ASN A 16 7.46 -6.77 -4.54
C ASN A 16 6.67 -7.95 -5.11
N VAL A 17 7.31 -8.84 -5.88
CA VAL A 17 6.66 -9.90 -6.69
C VAL A 17 6.40 -11.19 -5.90
N ALA A 18 7.24 -11.51 -4.90
CA ALA A 18 7.27 -12.84 -4.27
C ALA A 18 5.96 -13.25 -3.55
N MET A 19 5.19 -12.29 -3.00
CA MET A 19 3.95 -12.58 -2.28
C MET A 19 2.69 -12.35 -3.09
N ALA A 20 2.71 -11.38 -4.02
CA ALA A 20 1.71 -11.33 -5.08
C ALA A 20 1.62 -12.71 -5.73
N SER A 21 2.77 -13.34 -6.04
CA SER A 21 2.87 -14.70 -6.61
C SER A 21 2.03 -15.78 -5.90
N MET A 22 1.86 -15.71 -4.56
CA MET A 22 1.02 -16.66 -3.82
C MET A 22 -0.49 -16.42 -3.98
N ILE A 23 -0.89 -15.21 -4.35
CA ILE A 23 -2.28 -14.78 -4.56
C ILE A 23 -2.62 -14.77 -6.06
N VAL A 24 -1.76 -14.15 -6.86
CA VAL A 24 -1.83 -13.97 -8.31
C VAL A 24 -0.44 -14.14 -8.93
N PRO A 25 -0.29 -14.80 -10.10
CA PRO A 25 1.02 -14.98 -10.71
C PRO A 25 1.77 -13.67 -11.03
N GLU A 26 1.01 -12.60 -11.31
CA GLU A 26 1.51 -11.28 -11.70
C GLU A 26 0.70 -10.20 -10.97
N LEU A 27 1.38 -9.11 -10.57
CA LEU A 27 0.72 -7.92 -10.03
C LEU A 27 -0.24 -7.34 -11.07
N LEU A 28 -1.34 -6.73 -10.61
CA LEU A 28 -2.25 -6.01 -11.49
C LEU A 28 -1.55 -4.78 -12.08
N GLU A 29 -1.35 -4.81 -13.39
CA GLU A 29 -0.76 -3.77 -14.21
C GLU A 29 -1.66 -3.50 -15.43
N ARG A 30 -1.19 -2.68 -16.37
CA ARG A 30 -1.95 -2.37 -17.58
C ARG A 30 -2.16 -3.64 -18.41
N GLY A 31 -3.39 -3.86 -18.88
CA GLY A 31 -3.71 -4.94 -19.83
C GLY A 31 -3.88 -6.34 -19.24
N ASN A 32 -3.48 -6.61 -17.98
CA ASN A 32 -3.56 -7.96 -17.41
C ASN A 32 -4.78 -8.22 -16.48
N TYR A 33 -5.70 -7.25 -16.35
CA TYR A 33 -6.87 -7.33 -15.44
C TYR A 33 -7.70 -8.61 -15.61
N LYS A 34 -7.92 -9.06 -16.86
CA LYS A 34 -8.72 -10.27 -17.13
C LYS A 34 -8.08 -11.51 -16.50
N LYS A 35 -6.77 -11.68 -16.63
CA LYS A 35 -6.02 -12.78 -16.02
C LYS A 35 -5.95 -12.62 -14.51
N TRP A 36 -5.56 -11.43 -14.04
CA TRP A 36 -5.47 -11.11 -12.61
C TRP A 36 -6.79 -11.35 -11.85
N SER A 37 -7.92 -10.89 -12.41
CA SER A 37 -9.23 -11.00 -11.74
C SER A 37 -9.70 -12.44 -11.57
N ILE A 38 -9.32 -13.35 -12.46
CA ILE A 38 -9.60 -14.78 -12.33
C ILE A 38 -8.81 -15.37 -11.15
N PHE A 39 -7.50 -15.14 -11.10
CA PHE A 39 -6.66 -15.65 -10.02
C PHE A 39 -7.05 -15.06 -8.67
N MET A 40 -7.25 -13.74 -8.59
CA MET A 40 -7.69 -13.07 -7.38
C MET A 40 -9.05 -13.61 -6.91
N LYS A 41 -10.01 -13.78 -7.81
CA LYS A 41 -11.31 -14.36 -7.45
C LYS A 41 -11.15 -15.78 -6.89
N ASN A 42 -10.36 -16.63 -7.55
CA ASN A 42 -10.11 -18.00 -7.08
C ASN A 42 -9.47 -18.02 -5.69
N TYR A 43 -8.47 -17.16 -5.45
CA TYR A 43 -7.86 -16.98 -4.14
C TYR A 43 -8.92 -16.59 -3.10
N LEU A 44 -9.69 -15.54 -3.36
CA LEU A 44 -10.71 -15.04 -2.43
C LEU A 44 -11.82 -16.06 -2.15
N VAL A 45 -12.19 -16.88 -3.14
CA VAL A 45 -13.14 -18.00 -2.93
C VAL A 45 -12.50 -19.07 -2.06
N SER A 46 -11.25 -19.46 -2.32
CA SER A 46 -10.53 -20.48 -1.54
C SER A 46 -10.32 -20.09 -0.07
N GLN A 47 -10.19 -18.79 0.20
CA GLN A 47 -9.99 -18.24 1.53
C GLN A 47 -11.32 -17.87 2.24
N ASP A 48 -12.47 -18.18 1.64
CA ASP A 48 -13.80 -17.80 2.15
C ASP A 48 -13.94 -16.27 2.38
N LEU A 49 -13.34 -15.49 1.48
CA LEU A 49 -13.32 -14.03 1.48
C LEU A 49 -14.29 -13.44 0.45
N TRP A 50 -14.58 -14.16 -0.64
CA TRP A 50 -15.40 -13.66 -1.76
C TRP A 50 -16.78 -13.16 -1.33
N VAL A 51 -17.33 -13.66 -0.21
CA VAL A 51 -18.61 -13.21 0.37
C VAL A 51 -18.69 -11.69 0.59
N VAL A 52 -17.55 -11.03 0.83
CA VAL A 52 -17.52 -9.57 1.04
C VAL A 52 -17.61 -8.76 -0.26
N LEU A 53 -17.52 -9.44 -1.41
CA LEU A 53 -17.61 -8.87 -2.76
C LEU A 53 -18.92 -9.22 -3.48
N THR A 54 -19.70 -10.19 -2.98
CA THR A 54 -20.91 -10.70 -3.65
C THR A 54 -22.17 -9.87 -3.45
N HIS A 55 -22.15 -8.85 -2.61
CA HIS A 55 -23.30 -7.95 -2.44
C HIS A 55 -23.37 -6.92 -3.58
N GLU A 56 -23.34 -7.41 -4.82
CA GLU A 56 -23.76 -6.67 -6.00
C GLU A 56 -25.27 -6.54 -5.98
N GLY A 57 -25.74 -5.38 -5.54
CA GLY A 57 -27.13 -5.02 -5.66
C GLY A 57 -27.34 -3.70 -4.97
N SER A 58 -27.28 -2.60 -5.75
CA SER A 58 -27.89 -1.28 -5.52
C SER A 58 -28.31 -0.93 -4.08
N LEU A 59 -27.41 -1.14 -3.13
CA LEU A 59 -27.66 -0.90 -1.73
C LEU A 59 -26.79 0.30 -1.40
N ALA A 60 -27.45 1.45 -1.29
CA ALA A 60 -26.86 2.73 -0.89
C ALA A 60 -25.86 2.53 0.27
N PRO A 61 -24.83 3.40 0.42
CA PRO A 61 -23.75 3.25 1.41
C PRO A 61 -24.19 2.85 2.83
N LYS A 62 -25.41 3.24 3.23
CA LYS A 62 -26.09 2.89 4.48
C LYS A 62 -26.32 1.38 4.72
N PHE A 63 -26.24 0.54 3.69
CA PHE A 63 -26.51 -0.90 3.74
C PHE A 63 -25.25 -1.77 3.66
N ARG A 64 -24.04 -1.17 3.58
CA ARG A 64 -22.75 -1.87 3.57
C ARG A 64 -22.40 -2.59 4.89
N CYS A 65 -23.31 -2.57 5.86
CA CYS A 65 -23.21 -3.26 7.14
C CYS A 65 -24.17 -4.47 7.23
N PHE A 66 -24.70 -4.97 6.10
CA PHE A 66 -25.40 -6.26 6.12
C PHE A 66 -24.37 -7.36 6.39
N ILE A 67 -24.36 -7.85 7.63
CA ILE A 67 -23.56 -9.01 8.01
C ILE A 67 -24.42 -10.24 7.74
N PRO A 68 -23.97 -11.20 6.91
CA PRO A 68 -24.72 -12.43 6.65
C PRO A 68 -25.12 -13.14 7.94
N THR A 69 -26.30 -13.76 7.94
CA THR A 69 -26.81 -14.50 9.11
C THR A 69 -25.84 -15.61 9.49
N GLY A 70 -25.43 -15.65 10.76
CA GLY A 70 -24.47 -16.63 11.29
C GLY A 70 -23.01 -16.16 11.32
N ILE A 71 -22.66 -15.02 10.71
CA ILE A 71 -21.32 -14.44 10.80
C ILE A 71 -21.28 -13.37 11.90
N SER A 72 -20.28 -13.42 12.78
CA SER A 72 -20.11 -12.38 13.79
C SER A 72 -19.59 -11.07 13.16
N LYS A 73 -19.95 -9.90 13.71
CA LYS A 73 -19.39 -8.61 13.28
C LYS A 73 -17.86 -8.58 13.25
N ARG A 74 -17.25 -9.26 14.21
CA ARG A 74 -15.79 -9.40 14.32
C ARG A 74 -15.21 -10.20 13.16
N GLU A 75 -15.79 -11.37 12.88
CA GLU A 75 -15.37 -12.22 11.77
C GLU A 75 -15.57 -11.53 10.42
N TRP A 76 -16.72 -10.87 10.23
CA TRP A 76 -16.99 -10.07 9.04
C TRP A 76 -15.93 -8.99 8.81
N ARG A 77 -15.57 -8.25 9.86
CA ARG A 77 -14.52 -7.22 9.80
C ARG A 77 -13.17 -7.81 9.41
N ARG A 78 -12.82 -9.00 9.91
CA ARG A 78 -11.59 -9.70 9.53
C ARG A 78 -11.60 -10.10 8.05
N LYS A 79 -12.68 -10.73 7.59
CA LYS A 79 -12.85 -11.16 6.19
C LYS A 79 -12.81 -9.96 5.22
N ALA A 80 -13.50 -8.87 5.55
CA ALA A 80 -13.49 -7.66 4.75
C ALA A 80 -12.10 -7.04 4.64
N ALA A 81 -11.36 -6.98 5.75
CA ALA A 81 -9.98 -6.49 5.74
C ALA A 81 -9.02 -7.44 4.99
N ALA A 82 -9.16 -8.76 5.16
CA ALA A 82 -8.34 -9.74 4.44
C ALA A 82 -8.53 -9.63 2.92
N ALA A 83 -9.78 -9.50 2.46
CA ALA A 83 -10.07 -9.33 1.04
C ALA A 83 -9.48 -8.03 0.48
N LEU A 84 -9.65 -6.92 1.20
CA LEU A 84 -9.11 -5.63 0.79
C LEU A 84 -7.57 -5.65 0.75
N HIS A 85 -6.94 -6.26 1.76
CA HIS A 85 -5.48 -6.42 1.83
C HIS A 85 -4.95 -7.24 0.65
N ALA A 86 -5.58 -8.38 0.36
CA ALA A 86 -5.22 -9.22 -0.78
C ALA A 86 -5.33 -8.46 -2.12
N ILE A 87 -6.42 -7.71 -2.32
CA ILE A 87 -6.58 -6.88 -3.52
C ILE A 87 -5.45 -5.84 -3.59
N GLN A 88 -5.23 -5.07 -2.53
CA GLN A 88 -4.23 -3.99 -2.52
C GLN A 88 -2.80 -4.49 -2.74
N ILE A 89 -2.39 -5.58 -2.07
CA ILE A 89 -1.02 -6.11 -2.17
C ILE A 89 -0.75 -6.76 -3.53
N SER A 90 -1.79 -7.16 -4.25
CA SER A 90 -1.70 -7.72 -5.59
C SER A 90 -1.74 -6.67 -6.70
N CYS A 91 -1.73 -5.37 -6.36
CA CYS A 91 -1.77 -4.27 -7.32
C CYS A 91 -0.39 -3.64 -7.49
N GLY A 92 -0.05 -3.26 -8.72
CA GLY A 92 1.07 -2.34 -8.97
C GLY A 92 0.83 -0.97 -8.32
N ALA A 93 1.89 -0.18 -8.15
CA ALA A 93 1.85 1.10 -7.41
C ALA A 93 0.82 2.10 -7.98
N GLU A 94 0.67 2.16 -9.30
CA GLU A 94 -0.30 3.03 -10.00
C GLU A 94 -1.74 2.67 -9.61
N LYS A 95 -2.12 1.39 -9.78
CA LYS A 95 -3.43 0.87 -9.39
C LYS A 95 -3.69 1.03 -7.89
N PHE A 96 -2.71 0.72 -7.05
CA PHE A 96 -2.82 0.90 -5.61
C PHE A 96 -3.15 2.35 -5.25
N ASN A 97 -2.49 3.34 -5.85
CA ASN A 97 -2.77 4.75 -5.56
C ASN A 97 -4.22 5.16 -5.84
N ARG A 98 -4.89 4.49 -6.79
CA ARG A 98 -6.31 4.73 -7.09
C ARG A 98 -7.23 4.14 -6.02
N ILE A 99 -6.85 3.00 -5.42
CA ILE A 99 -7.69 2.26 -4.45
C ILE A 99 -7.25 2.39 -2.98
N LYS A 100 -6.12 3.03 -2.68
CA LYS A 100 -5.56 3.10 -1.31
C LYS A 100 -6.51 3.71 -0.28
N ASN A 101 -7.44 4.54 -0.75
CA ASN A 101 -8.46 5.22 0.06
C ASN A 101 -9.81 4.49 0.10
N CYS A 102 -9.94 3.34 -0.57
CA CYS A 102 -11.15 2.51 -0.51
C CYS A 102 -11.26 1.87 0.89
N TYR A 103 -12.45 1.98 1.48
CA TYR A 103 -12.72 1.38 2.79
C TYR A 103 -13.25 -0.05 2.68
N TYR A 104 -13.87 -0.39 1.55
CA TYR A 104 -14.47 -1.70 1.31
C TYR A 104 -13.78 -2.38 0.13
N ALA A 105 -13.53 -3.69 0.25
CA ALA A 105 -12.95 -4.50 -0.81
C ALA A 105 -13.75 -4.41 -2.13
N ILE A 106 -15.09 -4.31 -2.04
CA ILE A 106 -15.96 -4.20 -3.23
C ILE A 106 -15.78 -2.88 -3.97
N ASP A 107 -15.50 -1.79 -3.26
CA ASP A 107 -15.20 -0.52 -3.93
C ASP A 107 -13.87 -0.60 -4.66
N ALA A 108 -12.85 -1.16 -4.00
CA ALA A 108 -11.54 -1.34 -4.62
C ALA A 108 -11.67 -2.20 -5.88
N TRP A 109 -12.41 -3.31 -5.81
CA TRP A 109 -12.66 -4.19 -6.94
C TRP A 109 -13.37 -3.46 -8.11
N HIS A 110 -14.42 -2.70 -7.82
CA HIS A 110 -15.15 -1.94 -8.83
C HIS A 110 -14.32 -0.81 -9.44
N GLU A 111 -13.53 -0.10 -8.63
CA GLU A 111 -12.65 0.95 -9.12
C GLU A 111 -11.59 0.37 -10.07
N LEU A 112 -10.96 -0.76 -9.72
CA LEU A 112 -10.02 -1.44 -10.62
C LEU A 112 -10.68 -1.88 -11.94
N LYS A 113 -11.90 -2.42 -11.86
CA LYS A 113 -12.68 -2.81 -13.05
C LYS A 113 -12.95 -1.61 -13.95
N LYS A 114 -13.30 -0.47 -13.34
CA LYS A 114 -13.55 0.79 -14.05
C LYS A 114 -12.28 1.31 -14.73
N LEU A 115 -11.16 1.34 -14.01
CA LEU A 115 -9.86 1.77 -14.57
C LEU A 115 -9.47 0.92 -15.78
N ASN A 116 -9.65 -0.40 -15.70
CA ASN A 116 -9.36 -1.27 -16.85
C ASN A 116 -10.25 -0.96 -18.07
N ALA A 117 -11.52 -0.59 -17.85
CA ALA A 117 -12.41 -0.20 -18.95
C ALA A 117 -11.98 1.13 -19.59
N GLU A 118 -11.58 2.11 -18.75
CA GLU A 118 -11.04 3.39 -19.21
C GLU A 118 -9.71 3.23 -19.97
N GLU A 119 -8.83 2.33 -19.52
CA GLU A 119 -7.58 2.01 -20.22
C GLU A 119 -7.83 1.35 -21.57
N LYS A 120 -8.77 0.41 -21.62
CA LYS A 120 -9.13 -0.24 -22.88
C LYS A 120 -9.65 0.78 -23.89
N SER A 121 -10.55 1.67 -23.50
CA SER A 121 -11.08 2.70 -24.40
C SER A 121 -10.02 3.68 -24.91
N LYS A 122 -8.95 3.92 -24.15
CA LYS A 122 -7.86 4.80 -24.60
C LYS A 122 -6.97 4.14 -25.64
N ILE A 123 -6.79 2.82 -25.54
CA ILE A 123 -6.02 2.04 -26.51
C ILE A 123 -6.80 1.94 -27.81
N ASP A 124 -8.09 1.59 -27.73
CA ASP A 124 -8.96 1.50 -28.91
C ASP A 124 -8.98 2.84 -29.68
N ASN A 125 -9.03 3.99 -28.98
CA ASN A 125 -8.98 5.32 -29.63
C ASN A 125 -7.61 5.72 -30.20
N SER A 126 -6.50 5.27 -29.60
CA SER A 126 -5.15 5.60 -30.11
C SER A 126 -4.78 4.76 -31.33
N GLU A 127 -5.26 3.52 -31.39
CA GLU A 127 -5.09 2.66 -32.58
C GLU A 127 -5.86 3.24 -33.78
N GLU A 128 -7.06 3.80 -33.58
CA GLU A 128 -7.82 4.50 -34.63
C GLU A 128 -7.11 5.78 -35.13
N GLU A 129 -6.45 6.56 -34.25
CA GLU A 129 -5.69 7.76 -34.63
C GLU A 129 -4.37 7.41 -35.36
N GLU A 130 -3.70 6.32 -34.98
CA GLU A 130 -2.48 5.85 -35.66
C GLU A 130 -2.78 5.26 -37.06
N GLU A 131 -3.91 4.55 -37.23
CA GLU A 131 -4.37 4.06 -38.54
C GLU A 131 -4.71 5.22 -39.50
N GLU A 132 -5.33 6.30 -39.01
CA GLU A 132 -5.60 7.51 -39.82
C GLU A 132 -4.32 8.26 -40.21
N GLU A 133 -3.29 8.30 -39.35
CA GLU A 133 -2.01 8.94 -39.65
C GLU A 133 -1.08 8.12 -40.57
N GLU A 134 -1.21 6.78 -40.59
CA GLU A 134 -0.48 5.91 -41.52
C GLU A 134 -1.12 5.91 -42.92
N GLU A 135 -2.46 5.96 -43.03
CA GLU A 135 -3.15 6.12 -44.33
C GLU A 135 -2.84 7.48 -44.99
N GLU A 136 -2.55 8.54 -44.23
CA GLU A 136 -2.11 9.84 -44.79
C GLU A 136 -0.64 9.86 -45.24
N LYS A 137 0.19 8.87 -44.88
CA LYS A 137 1.62 8.81 -45.24
C LYS A 137 1.96 7.85 -46.38
N GLU A 138 1.00 7.04 -46.84
CA GLU A 138 1.19 6.13 -47.99
C GLU A 138 0.95 6.79 -49.37
N GLU A 139 0.71 8.11 -49.45
CA GLU A 139 0.50 8.83 -50.73
C GLU A 139 1.77 9.47 -51.36
N ASP A 140 2.94 9.40 -50.72
CA ASP A 140 4.20 9.82 -51.36
C ASP A 140 5.16 8.63 -51.48
N GLY A 141 4.97 7.86 -52.55
CA GLY A 141 6.03 7.03 -53.09
C GLY A 141 7.09 7.90 -53.76
N ASP A 142 8.36 7.62 -53.47
CA ASP A 142 9.43 7.46 -54.46
C ASP A 142 10.74 7.10 -53.73
N ASP A 143 11.29 5.94 -54.12
CA ASP A 143 12.68 5.68 -54.52
C ASP A 143 13.85 6.30 -53.71
N ASP A 144 14.71 5.45 -53.16
CA ASP A 144 16.07 5.18 -53.67
C ASP A 144 17.01 4.61 -52.57
N ASP A 145 17.57 3.44 -52.91
CA ASP A 145 18.97 3.03 -52.86
C ASP A 145 19.86 3.23 -51.60
N ASP A 146 20.54 2.11 -51.30
CA ASP A 146 21.98 1.98 -51.01
C ASP A 146 22.57 2.76 -49.82
N ASP A 147 23.06 2.05 -48.80
CA ASP A 147 24.43 1.51 -48.82
C ASP A 147 24.84 1.01 -47.42
N ASP A 148 25.81 0.10 -47.49
CA ASP A 148 26.55 -0.58 -46.44
C ASP A 148 27.05 0.33 -45.30
N ASP A 149 27.19 -0.21 -44.09
CA ASP A 149 28.53 -0.45 -43.53
C ASP A 149 28.46 -1.23 -42.21
N ASP A 150 29.35 -2.21 -42.15
CA ASP A 150 29.76 -3.01 -41.01
C ASP A 150 30.15 -2.14 -39.80
N ASP A 151 29.86 -2.62 -38.59
CA ASP A 151 30.86 -2.59 -37.53
C ASP A 151 30.54 -3.69 -36.50
N ASP A 152 31.40 -4.71 -36.54
CA ASP A 152 31.61 -5.73 -35.51
C ASP A 152 32.05 -5.06 -34.21
N ASP A 153 31.30 -5.24 -33.12
CA ASP A 153 31.85 -5.09 -31.77
C ASP A 153 31.55 -6.35 -30.95
N ASP A 154 32.61 -7.15 -30.84
CA ASP A 154 32.84 -8.32 -30.02
C ASP A 154 32.77 -7.96 -28.53
N TYR A 155 31.70 -8.37 -27.84
CA TYR A 155 31.60 -8.27 -26.38
C TYR A 155 31.96 -9.60 -25.73
N ASP A 156 33.23 -9.72 -25.34
CA ASP A 156 33.78 -10.75 -24.46
C ASP A 156 33.17 -10.60 -23.06
N TYR A 157 32.33 -11.57 -22.66
CA TYR A 157 31.72 -11.63 -21.33
C TYR A 157 32.64 -12.43 -20.40
N ASP A 158 33.52 -11.73 -19.70
CA ASP A 158 34.32 -12.31 -18.61
C ASP A 158 33.41 -12.72 -17.44
N GLU A 159 33.36 -14.03 -17.20
CA GLU A 159 32.66 -14.72 -16.14
C GLU A 159 33.56 -14.87 -14.91
N ILE A 160 33.46 -14.02 -13.87
CA ILE A 160 34.13 -14.25 -12.57
C ILE A 160 33.40 -13.46 -11.44
N PRO A 161 33.37 -13.91 -10.17
CA PRO A 161 33.00 -15.21 -9.60
C PRO A 161 31.83 -15.08 -8.58
N ASN A 162 31.18 -16.21 -8.30
CA ASN A 162 30.32 -16.34 -7.11
C ASN A 162 31.20 -16.35 -5.85
N ASP A 163 31.15 -15.29 -5.06
CA ASP A 163 31.66 -15.25 -3.69
C ASP A 163 30.48 -15.15 -2.71
N ASP A 164 30.14 -16.32 -2.16
CA ASP A 164 29.89 -16.62 -0.75
C ASP A 164 28.90 -15.76 0.08
N ASP A 165 27.78 -16.42 0.40
CA ASP A 165 27.30 -16.66 1.76
C ASP A 165 27.03 -15.45 2.69
N ASP A 166 25.94 -14.70 2.45
CA ASP A 166 25.23 -13.96 3.52
C ASP A 166 23.71 -13.68 3.24
N ASP A 167 23.17 -14.05 2.08
CA ASP A 167 21.85 -13.59 1.61
C ASP A 167 20.61 -14.34 2.15
N ASP A 168 20.77 -15.52 2.78
CA ASP A 168 19.62 -16.35 3.18
C ASP A 168 18.78 -15.76 4.33
N VAL A 169 19.39 -14.95 5.21
CA VAL A 169 18.69 -14.37 6.38
C VAL A 169 17.94 -13.08 6.02
N GLU A 170 18.45 -12.30 5.07
CA GLU A 170 17.80 -11.08 4.58
C GLU A 170 16.66 -11.43 3.62
N THR A 171 16.88 -12.38 2.71
CA THR A 171 15.86 -12.88 1.77
C THR A 171 14.66 -13.51 2.47
N SER A 172 14.87 -14.25 3.56
CA SER A 172 13.78 -14.85 4.36
C SER A 172 12.95 -13.83 5.15
N LYS A 173 13.59 -12.78 5.70
CA LYS A 173 12.87 -11.66 6.35
C LYS A 173 12.06 -10.84 5.34
N ILE A 174 12.63 -10.56 4.17
CA ILE A 174 11.94 -9.87 3.08
C ILE A 174 10.72 -10.68 2.65
N THR A 175 10.86 -12.00 2.50
CA THR A 175 9.75 -12.91 2.15
C THR A 175 8.61 -12.88 3.18
N ALA A 176 8.92 -12.88 4.50
CA ALA A 176 7.91 -12.81 5.54
C ALA A 176 7.24 -11.42 5.65
N ALA A 177 8.00 -10.34 5.45
CA ALA A 177 7.49 -8.97 5.48
C ALA A 177 6.62 -8.64 4.26
N ASN A 178 6.95 -9.23 3.10
CA ASN A 178 6.16 -9.16 1.88
C ASN A 178 4.75 -9.72 2.06
N MET A 179 4.51 -10.55 3.09
CA MET A 179 3.15 -11.03 3.40
C MET A 179 2.25 -9.93 3.98
N ILE A 180 2.86 -8.83 4.42
CA ILE A 180 2.21 -7.78 5.21
C ILE A 180 2.17 -6.48 4.42
N VAL A 181 3.29 -6.10 3.81
CA VAL A 181 3.47 -4.85 3.05
C VAL A 181 4.26 -5.14 1.76
N PRO A 182 3.95 -4.47 0.63
CA PRO A 182 4.76 -4.62 -0.58
C PRO A 182 6.19 -4.09 -0.41
N GLU A 183 6.39 -3.08 0.44
CA GLU A 183 7.67 -2.42 0.65
C GLU A 183 7.90 -2.21 2.15
N LEU A 184 9.13 -2.47 2.62
CA LEU A 184 9.53 -2.21 4.01
C LEU A 184 9.41 -0.72 4.35
N LEU A 185 9.09 -0.42 5.60
CA LEU A 185 8.97 0.97 6.05
C LEU A 185 10.33 1.69 5.95
N GLY A 186 10.37 2.66 5.03
CA GLY A 186 11.49 3.53 4.70
C GLY A 186 11.30 4.95 5.23
N ARG A 187 11.88 5.94 4.54
CA ARG A 187 11.86 7.35 4.97
C ARG A 187 10.54 8.04 4.64
N ASP A 188 9.93 7.67 3.53
CA ASP A 188 8.94 8.45 2.78
C ASP A 188 7.66 7.66 2.47
N ASN A 189 7.66 6.34 2.68
CA ASN A 189 6.52 5.48 2.39
C ASN A 189 5.60 5.20 3.59
N TYR A 190 5.71 5.96 4.70
CA TYR A 190 4.92 5.72 5.92
C TYR A 190 3.41 5.72 5.66
N GLU A 191 2.92 6.60 4.79
CA GLU A 191 1.50 6.65 4.41
C GLU A 191 1.03 5.30 3.86
N ASN A 192 1.64 4.86 2.76
CA ASN A 192 1.28 3.61 2.09
C ASN A 192 1.50 2.40 3.02
N TRP A 193 2.65 2.34 3.69
CA TRP A 193 2.97 1.28 4.65
C TRP A 193 1.91 1.18 5.76
N SER A 194 1.46 2.32 6.31
CA SER A 194 0.51 2.33 7.42
C SER A 194 -0.88 1.84 7.00
N ILE A 195 -1.27 2.05 5.74
CA ILE A 195 -2.51 1.52 5.17
C ILE A 195 -2.44 -0.01 5.12
N TYR A 196 -1.41 -0.56 4.49
CA TYR A 196 -1.21 -2.02 4.39
C TYR A 196 -1.14 -2.67 5.77
N MET A 197 -0.27 -2.15 6.65
CA MET A 197 -0.09 -2.68 8.01
C MET A 197 -1.38 -2.64 8.82
N ARG A 198 -2.14 -1.54 8.77
CA ARG A 198 -3.41 -1.43 9.49
C ARG A 198 -4.40 -2.47 9.00
N ILE A 199 -4.56 -2.62 7.68
CA ILE A 199 -5.54 -3.56 7.12
C ILE A 199 -5.13 -5.00 7.46
N TYR A 200 -3.85 -5.34 7.37
CA TYR A 200 -3.31 -6.62 7.83
C TYR A 200 -3.60 -6.87 9.32
N LEU A 201 -3.32 -5.91 10.20
CA LEU A 201 -3.59 -6.06 11.63
C LEU A 201 -5.09 -6.22 11.92
N VAL A 202 -5.98 -5.61 11.13
CA VAL A 202 -7.43 -5.83 11.25
C VAL A 202 -7.80 -7.24 10.77
N SER A 203 -7.24 -7.71 9.66
CA SER A 203 -7.53 -9.05 9.11
C SER A 203 -7.08 -10.17 10.06
N GLN A 204 -5.98 -9.94 10.78
CA GLN A 204 -5.43 -10.83 11.80
C GLN A 204 -6.03 -10.62 13.20
N ASP A 205 -6.96 -9.66 13.38
CA ASP A 205 -7.61 -9.35 14.67
C ASP A 205 -6.61 -8.91 15.76
N LEU A 206 -5.62 -8.16 15.32
CA LEU A 206 -4.50 -7.61 16.09
C LEU A 206 -4.61 -6.10 16.32
N TRP A 207 -5.41 -5.36 15.52
CA TRP A 207 -5.48 -3.90 15.56
C TRP A 207 -5.90 -3.29 16.93
N ASP A 208 -6.68 -4.01 17.71
CA ASP A 208 -7.17 -3.52 19.01
C ASP A 208 -6.02 -3.28 20.01
N VAL A 209 -4.95 -4.08 19.96
CA VAL A 209 -3.77 -3.90 20.86
C VAL A 209 -2.93 -2.68 20.50
N VAL A 210 -3.07 -2.17 19.28
CA VAL A 210 -2.41 -0.94 18.81
C VAL A 210 -3.18 0.31 19.22
N THR A 211 -4.51 0.23 19.32
CA THR A 211 -5.37 1.41 19.53
C THR A 211 -5.83 1.58 20.96
N LEU A 212 -6.31 0.50 21.60
CA LEU A 212 -6.91 0.59 22.92
C LEU A 212 -5.87 0.98 23.98
N ILE A 213 -6.33 1.74 24.97
CA ILE A 213 -5.55 1.98 26.20
C ILE A 213 -5.69 0.71 27.03
N MET A 214 -4.57 0.24 27.57
CA MET A 214 -4.55 -0.91 28.48
C MET A 214 -5.62 -0.72 29.55
N PRO A 215 -6.49 -1.70 29.81
CA PRO A 215 -7.34 -1.62 30.98
C PRO A 215 -6.46 -1.65 32.24
N ASP A 216 -6.64 -0.68 33.13
CA ASP A 216 -5.93 -0.57 34.43
C ASP A 216 -6.17 -1.77 35.37
N SER A 217 -7.00 -2.74 34.97
CA SER A 217 -7.34 -3.92 35.76
C SER A 217 -6.18 -4.90 35.98
N GLY A 218 -4.98 -4.62 35.45
CA GLY A 218 -3.74 -5.32 35.81
C GLY A 218 -3.65 -6.79 35.38
N LEU A 219 -4.69 -7.34 34.75
CA LEU A 219 -4.73 -8.74 34.31
C LEU A 219 -4.65 -8.79 32.80
N TYR A 220 -3.41 -8.87 32.30
CA TYR A 220 -3.16 -9.30 30.93
C TYR A 220 -3.78 -10.69 30.76
N THR A 221 -4.79 -10.82 29.89
CA THR A 221 -5.17 -12.17 29.46
C THR A 221 -4.04 -12.73 28.59
N LYS A 222 -3.87 -14.06 28.63
CA LYS A 222 -2.88 -14.73 27.79
C LYS A 222 -3.10 -14.41 26.30
N GLU A 223 -4.36 -14.23 25.89
CA GLU A 223 -4.73 -13.83 24.53
C GLU A 223 -4.23 -12.43 24.19
N TRP A 224 -4.35 -11.46 25.11
CA TRP A 224 -3.87 -10.09 24.88
C TRP A 224 -2.36 -10.07 24.67
N ILE A 225 -1.59 -10.74 25.54
CA ILE A 225 -0.13 -10.82 25.43
C ILE A 225 0.27 -11.42 24.09
N LYS A 226 -0.38 -12.51 23.69
CA LYS A 226 -0.11 -13.16 22.40
C LYS A 226 -0.39 -12.21 21.24
N LYS A 227 -1.52 -11.48 21.27
CA LYS A 227 -1.89 -10.52 20.22
C LYS A 227 -0.93 -9.34 20.14
N ASP A 228 -0.57 -8.76 21.28
CA ASP A 228 0.38 -7.65 21.32
C ASP A 228 1.76 -8.08 20.80
N ALA A 229 2.25 -9.25 21.20
CA ALA A 229 3.49 -9.82 20.68
C ALA A 229 3.43 -10.08 19.17
N SER A 230 2.34 -10.66 18.66
CA SER A 230 2.16 -10.89 17.22
C SER A 230 2.07 -9.57 16.43
N ALA A 231 1.37 -8.57 16.95
CA ALA A 231 1.26 -7.25 16.32
C ALA A 231 2.61 -6.52 16.31
N LEU A 232 3.34 -6.57 17.42
CA LEU A 232 4.68 -5.99 17.52
C LEU A 232 5.64 -6.66 16.55
N HIS A 233 5.62 -7.99 16.47
CA HIS A 233 6.46 -8.74 15.54
C HIS A 233 6.16 -8.36 14.09
N ALA A 234 4.88 -8.32 13.70
CA ALA A 234 4.46 -7.88 12.36
C ALA A 234 4.99 -6.48 12.01
N ILE A 235 4.87 -5.52 12.93
CA ILE A 235 5.40 -4.17 12.76
C ILE A 235 6.93 -4.21 12.59
N GLN A 236 7.64 -4.96 13.43
CA GLN A 236 9.11 -5.04 13.39
C GLN A 236 9.64 -5.63 12.08
N ILE A 237 9.09 -6.74 11.61
CA ILE A 237 9.57 -7.38 10.37
C ILE A 237 9.28 -6.53 9.13
N SER A 238 8.22 -5.71 9.17
CA SER A 238 7.87 -4.79 8.09
C SER A 238 8.68 -3.48 8.07
N CYS A 239 9.65 -3.31 8.97
CA CYS A 239 10.48 -2.11 9.04
C CYS A 239 11.82 -2.30 8.35
N GLY A 240 12.24 -1.32 7.54
CA GLY A 240 13.63 -1.22 7.12
C GLY A 240 14.57 -0.96 8.30
N ALA A 241 15.86 -1.26 8.15
CA ALA A 241 16.85 -1.25 9.24
C ALA A 241 16.81 0.01 10.12
N ARG A 242 16.72 1.20 9.51
CA ARG A 242 16.66 2.49 10.21
C ARG A 242 15.42 2.64 11.10
N LYS A 243 14.25 2.24 10.59
CA LYS A 243 12.99 2.34 11.34
C LYS A 243 12.89 1.25 12.40
N LEU A 244 13.41 0.06 12.13
CA LEU A 244 13.54 -1.02 13.12
C LEU A 244 14.41 -0.58 14.31
N ALA A 245 15.53 0.10 14.06
CA ALA A 245 16.39 0.63 15.12
C ALA A 245 15.66 1.60 16.06
N LEU A 246 14.71 2.41 15.53
CA LEU A 246 13.89 3.33 16.33
C LEU A 246 12.95 2.59 17.30
N ILE A 247 12.37 1.47 16.86
CA ILE A 247 11.38 0.71 17.64
C ILE A 247 11.95 -0.51 18.37
N ARG A 248 13.25 -0.78 18.28
CA ARG A 248 13.89 -1.96 18.87
C ARG A 248 13.64 -2.12 20.39
N ARG A 249 13.40 -1.02 21.09
CA ARG A 249 13.13 -1.00 22.54
C ARG A 249 11.64 -0.88 22.88
N ALA A 250 10.75 -0.90 21.89
CA ALA A 250 9.32 -0.85 22.12
C ALA A 250 8.86 -2.13 22.84
N LYS A 251 8.12 -1.94 23.95
CA LYS A 251 7.60 -3.05 24.78
C LYS A 251 6.20 -3.51 24.38
N SER A 252 5.57 -2.84 23.43
CA SER A 252 4.23 -3.15 22.94
C SER A 252 4.06 -2.68 21.50
N ALA A 253 3.09 -3.27 20.80
CA ALA A 253 2.76 -2.89 19.43
C ALA A 253 2.31 -1.42 19.35
N LYS A 254 1.52 -0.97 20.33
CA LYS A 254 1.09 0.43 20.46
C LYS A 254 2.26 1.40 20.58
N ASN A 255 3.25 1.07 21.41
CA ASN A 255 4.43 1.92 21.60
C ASN A 255 5.27 1.99 20.31
N ALA A 256 5.43 0.86 19.62
CA ALA A 256 6.11 0.82 18.32
C ALA A 256 5.38 1.69 17.28
N TRP A 257 4.07 1.47 17.11
CA TRP A 257 3.23 2.23 16.17
C TRP A 257 3.29 3.74 16.43
N ASN A 258 3.10 4.17 17.68
CA ASN A 258 3.13 5.59 18.05
C ASN A 258 4.51 6.23 17.79
N THR A 259 5.59 5.47 18.01
CA THR A 259 6.95 5.94 17.76
C THR A 259 7.18 6.15 16.27
N LEU A 260 6.80 5.18 15.43
CA LEU A 260 6.90 5.30 13.97
C LEU A 260 6.05 6.46 13.45
N GLN A 261 4.80 6.57 13.90
CA GLN A 261 3.89 7.64 13.51
C GLN A 261 4.44 9.02 13.90
N SER A 262 5.05 9.14 15.08
CA SER A 262 5.67 10.39 15.53
C SER A 262 6.92 10.72 14.73
N ALA A 263 7.74 9.72 14.39
CA ALA A 263 8.92 9.91 13.55
C ALA A 263 8.52 10.39 12.14
N ALA A 264 7.53 9.75 11.53
CA ALA A 264 6.99 10.17 10.23
C ALA A 264 6.47 11.61 10.30
N LYS A 265 5.65 11.96 11.31
CA LYS A 265 5.18 13.35 11.46
C LYS A 265 6.30 14.37 11.59
N LYS A 266 7.41 14.04 12.27
CA LYS A 266 8.56 14.94 12.39
C LYS A 266 9.26 15.13 11.05
N GLU A 267 9.42 14.05 10.28
CA GLU A 267 9.97 14.09 8.92
C GLU A 267 9.07 14.96 8.00
N TRP A 268 7.76 14.92 8.18
CA TRP A 268 6.79 15.73 7.43
C TRP A 268 6.63 17.16 7.95
N SER A 269 6.76 17.41 9.26
CA SER A 269 6.67 18.76 9.83
C SER A 269 7.88 19.64 9.52
N GLN A 270 8.92 19.05 8.90
CA GLN A 270 10.03 19.77 8.30
C GLN A 270 9.75 20.16 6.83
N ILE A 271 8.59 19.74 6.29
CA ILE A 271 8.08 20.08 4.96
C ILE A 271 6.95 21.08 5.18
N ASP A 272 7.22 22.36 4.90
CA ASP A 272 6.24 23.44 5.04
C ASP A 272 5.15 23.32 3.97
N ASP A 273 4.00 22.72 4.30
CA ASP A 273 2.75 23.07 3.61
C ASP A 273 1.49 22.80 4.47
N GLU A 274 0.64 23.82 4.62
CA GLU A 274 -0.52 23.92 5.52
C GLU A 274 -1.74 23.07 5.11
N ARG A 275 -1.63 22.19 4.11
CA ARG A 275 -2.81 21.63 3.41
C ARG A 275 -3.53 20.46 4.09
N ASP A 276 -3.00 19.83 5.14
CA ASP A 276 -3.51 18.50 5.53
C ASP A 276 -3.90 18.29 7.02
N ILE A 277 -4.54 19.30 7.61
CA ILE A 277 -5.22 19.14 8.90
C ILE A 277 -6.51 18.30 8.75
N ALA A 278 -7.17 18.35 7.58
CA ALA A 278 -8.33 17.50 7.28
C ALA A 278 -7.95 16.02 7.09
N TYR A 279 -6.78 15.76 6.52
CA TYR A 279 -6.23 14.42 6.33
C TYR A 279 -5.95 13.71 7.66
N TRP A 280 -5.53 14.46 8.68
CA TRP A 280 -5.31 13.94 10.03
C TRP A 280 -6.56 13.37 10.70
N PHE A 281 -7.72 14.00 10.52
CA PHE A 281 -9.00 13.49 11.06
C PHE A 281 -9.45 12.19 10.36
N ARG A 282 -9.08 12.00 9.09
CA ARG A 282 -9.37 10.78 8.31
C ARG A 282 -8.49 9.60 8.73
N ILE A 283 -7.26 9.86 9.16
CA ILE A 283 -6.28 8.84 9.60
C ILE A 283 -6.60 8.25 10.99
N ILE A 284 -7.11 9.05 11.93
CA ILE A 284 -7.41 8.58 13.30
C ILE A 284 -8.76 7.87 13.46
N GLY A 285 -9.60 7.83 12.42
CA GLY A 285 -10.86 7.08 12.43
C GLY A 285 -11.93 7.58 13.40
N LEU A 286 -11.85 8.85 13.83
CA LEU A 286 -13.00 9.53 14.43
C LEU A 286 -13.96 9.93 13.29
N PRO A 287 -15.29 9.74 13.42
CA PRO A 287 -16.22 10.28 12.46
C PRO A 287 -16.06 11.81 12.47
N PRO A 288 -16.15 12.49 11.31
CA PRO A 288 -16.35 13.93 11.30
C PRO A 288 -17.72 14.17 11.94
N LEU A 289 -17.75 14.38 13.25
CA LEU A 289 -18.91 14.97 13.90
C LEU A 289 -19.14 16.27 13.15
N SER A 290 -20.34 16.43 12.60
CA SER A 290 -20.70 17.54 11.72
C SER A 290 -20.23 18.87 12.32
N LEU A 291 -19.10 19.37 11.83
CA LEU A 291 -18.55 20.67 12.21
C LEU A 291 -19.28 21.73 11.39
N SER A 292 -20.53 21.99 11.75
CA SER A 292 -21.30 23.10 11.20
C SER A 292 -21.04 24.43 11.92
N HIS A 293 -20.00 24.53 12.77
CA HIS A 293 -19.66 25.78 13.46
C HIS A 293 -18.15 26.13 13.40
N PRO A 294 -17.75 27.21 12.70
CA PRO A 294 -16.37 27.66 12.55
C PRO A 294 -15.62 27.92 13.87
N LEU A 295 -16.37 28.24 14.94
CA LEU A 295 -15.82 28.56 16.26
C LEU A 295 -15.23 27.35 16.99
N ILE A 296 -15.70 26.13 16.71
CA ILE A 296 -15.16 24.90 17.33
C ILE A 296 -13.80 24.56 16.72
N PHE A 297 -13.66 24.76 15.40
CA PHE A 297 -12.39 24.55 14.70
C PHE A 297 -11.33 25.55 15.17
N ALA A 298 -11.70 26.83 15.28
CA ALA A 298 -10.81 27.87 15.81
C ALA A 298 -10.43 27.63 17.29
N ALA A 299 -11.37 27.18 18.14
CA ALA A 299 -11.10 26.89 19.54
C ALA A 299 -10.17 25.66 19.73
N MET A 300 -10.34 24.60 18.93
CA MET A 300 -9.42 23.45 18.95
C MET A 300 -8.03 23.80 18.41
N PHE A 301 -7.97 24.63 17.38
CA PHE A 301 -6.71 25.15 16.82
C PHE A 301 -5.97 26.02 17.84
N TRP A 302 -6.70 26.88 18.57
CA TRP A 302 -6.14 27.73 19.62
C TRP A 302 -5.70 26.90 20.84
N PHE A 303 -6.45 25.87 21.24
CA PHE A 303 -6.09 24.96 22.33
C PHE A 303 -4.81 24.14 22.03
N LEU A 304 -4.66 23.66 20.80
CA LEU A 304 -3.47 22.92 20.36
C LEU A 304 -2.24 23.84 20.19
N ARG A 305 -2.45 25.10 19.77
CA ARG A 305 -1.37 26.11 19.67
C ARG A 305 -0.92 26.62 21.05
N SER A 306 -1.85 26.81 21.99
CA SER A 306 -1.54 27.23 23.37
C SER A 306 -0.86 26.12 24.18
N SER A 307 -1.12 24.84 23.86
CA SER A 307 -0.42 23.70 24.45
C SER A 307 1.05 23.56 24.01
N ARG A 308 1.49 24.28 22.96
CA ARG A 308 2.92 24.39 22.59
C ARG A 308 3.70 25.42 23.44
N LEU A 309 3.02 26.36 24.09
CA LEU A 309 3.69 27.42 24.86
C LEU A 309 3.97 27.03 26.33
N THR A 310 3.32 25.98 26.85
CA THR A 310 3.51 25.54 28.24
C THR A 310 4.63 24.52 28.43
N TYR A 311 5.28 24.03 27.36
CA TYR A 311 6.34 23.01 27.44
C TYR A 311 7.77 23.57 27.25
N ILE A 312 7.94 24.89 27.20
CA ILE A 312 9.27 25.56 27.09
C ILE A 312 9.66 26.28 28.40
N SER A 313 8.86 26.18 29.46
CA SER A 313 9.20 26.75 30.77
C SER A 313 8.89 25.75 31.88
N HIS A 314 9.80 24.79 32.08
CA HIS A 314 10.22 24.29 33.40
C HIS A 314 11.42 23.36 33.26
#